data_AF-A0A8T3X0B3-F1
#
_entry.id   AF-A0A8T3X0B3-F1
#
_cell.length_a   1.000
_cell.length_b   1.000
_cell.length_c   1.000
_cell.angle_alpha   90.00
_cell.angle_beta   90.00
_cell.angle_gamma   90.00
#
_symmetry.space_group_name_H-M   'P 1'
#
loop_
_entity.id
_entity.type
_entity.pdbx_description
1 polymer ?
#
loop_
_entity_poly.entity_id
_entity_poly.type
_entity_poly.pdbx_seq_one_letter_code
_entity_poly.pdbx_strand_id
1 'polypeptide(L)'
;MKGISPLIATVLLIAFTVGIGGLISVWSSGFTQTTTGIVGKEGENAVICSNGALDVSDLKYCNNNVSGIIKNNGRIALGNITLQVTFTNASLVSLALNDSSGVYLALKPGQIGTFNVSIGGASSGNYNKLYLYTNCSTVNDKAQASDVAAC
;
A
#
# COMPACT_ATOMS: atom_id res chain seq x y z
N MET A 1 41.27 -51.29 0.50
CA MET A 1 40.02 -50.51 0.59
C MET A 1 38.99 -51.36 1.31
N LYS A 2 38.69 -51.06 2.59
CA LYS A 2 37.66 -51.80 3.35
C LYS A 2 36.30 -51.31 2.84
N GLY A 3 35.63 -52.14 2.05
CA GLY A 3 34.28 -51.88 1.59
C GLY A 3 33.35 -51.83 2.80
N ILE A 4 32.80 -50.65 3.07
CA ILE A 4 31.65 -50.49 3.96
C ILE A 4 30.60 -51.52 3.53
N SER A 5 30.13 -52.36 4.46
CA SER A 5 29.15 -53.40 4.17
C SER A 5 27.99 -52.77 3.40
N PRO A 6 27.69 -53.21 2.16
CA PRO A 6 26.66 -52.60 1.31
C PRO A 6 25.29 -52.51 2.01
N LEU A 7 25.03 -53.42 2.95
CA LEU A 7 23.80 -53.49 3.74
C LEU A 7 23.69 -52.36 4.77
N ILE A 8 24.80 -51.87 5.34
CA ILE A 8 24.78 -50.77 6.32
C ILE A 8 24.61 -49.43 5.59
N ALA A 9 25.26 -49.27 4.43
CA ALA A 9 25.17 -48.06 3.63
C ALA A 9 23.74 -47.79 3.14
N THR A 10 23.01 -48.82 2.71
CA THR A 10 21.62 -48.69 2.25
C THR A 10 20.67 -48.31 3.38
N VAL A 11 20.84 -48.90 4.57
CA VAL A 11 20.01 -48.58 5.74
C VAL A 11 20.22 -47.13 6.19
N LEU A 12 21.46 -46.65 6.23
CA LEU A 12 21.77 -45.26 6.57
C LEU A 12 21.17 -44.28 5.55
N LEU A 13 21.19 -44.64 4.26
CA LEU A 13 20.60 -43.83 3.19
C LEU A 13 19.07 -43.73 3.35
N ILE A 14 18.38 -44.84 3.64
CA ILE A 14 16.94 -44.83 3.87
C ILE A 14 16.58 -43.96 5.09
N ALA A 15 17.26 -44.14 6.22
CA ALA A 15 17.02 -43.35 7.44
C ALA A 15 17.19 -41.84 7.19
N PHE A 16 18.21 -41.45 6.42
CA PHE A 16 18.45 -40.07 6.04
C PHE A 16 17.33 -39.50 5.17
N THR A 17 16.86 -40.26 4.17
CA THR A 17 15.74 -39.81 3.30
C THR A 17 14.44 -39.63 4.07
N VAL A 18 14.12 -40.50 5.02
CA VAL A 18 12.92 -40.37 5.88
C VAL A 18 13.05 -39.16 6.82
N GLY A 19 14.25 -38.93 7.37
CA GLY A 19 14.52 -37.75 8.19
C GLY A 19 14.31 -36.43 7.43
N ILE A 20 14.80 -36.36 6.19
CA ILE A 20 14.57 -35.19 5.31
C ILE A 20 13.08 -35.06 4.98
N GLY A 21 12.39 -36.16 4.66
CA GLY A 21 10.96 -36.15 4.34
C GLY A 21 10.10 -35.58 5.46
N GLY A 22 10.41 -35.94 6.72
CA GLY A 22 9.76 -35.36 7.90
C GLY A 22 9.99 -33.85 8.03
N LEU A 23 11.23 -33.39 7.83
CA LEU A 23 11.58 -31.97 7.90
C LEU A 23 10.86 -31.15 6.82
N ILE A 24 10.82 -31.64 5.57
CA ILE A 24 10.12 -30.98 4.47
C ILE A 24 8.61 -30.92 4.74
N SER A 25 8.02 -31.96 5.31
CA SER A 25 6.58 -32.01 5.62
C SER A 25 6.19 -30.93 6.63
N VAL A 26 6.99 -30.73 7.68
CA VAL A 26 6.77 -29.69 8.69
C VAL A 26 6.96 -28.30 8.09
N TRP A 27 8.04 -28.09 7.33
CA TRP A 27 8.29 -26.81 6.67
C TRP A 27 7.19 -26.45 5.65
N SER A 28 6.77 -27.40 4.82
CA SER A 28 5.71 -27.22 3.83
C SER A 28 4.39 -26.84 4.49
N SER A 29 4.02 -27.53 5.57
CA SER A 29 2.82 -27.20 6.34
C SER A 29 2.89 -25.80 6.94
N GLY A 30 4.04 -25.43 7.52
CA GLY A 30 4.26 -24.08 8.07
C GLY A 30 4.23 -22.98 7.00
N PHE A 31 4.81 -23.25 5.83
CA PHE A 31 4.74 -22.35 4.67
C PHE A 31 3.28 -22.17 4.23
N THR A 32 2.53 -23.25 4.02
CA THR A 32 1.11 -23.17 3.62
C THR A 32 0.28 -22.40 4.65
N GLN A 33 0.44 -22.65 5.94
CA GLN A 33 -0.29 -21.91 6.99
C GLN A 33 0.07 -20.42 7.00
N THR A 34 1.35 -20.08 6.83
CA THR A 34 1.80 -18.69 6.79
C THR A 34 1.26 -17.97 5.56
N THR A 35 1.38 -18.58 4.38
CA THR A 35 0.89 -18.02 3.12
C THR A 35 -0.63 -17.87 3.14
N THR A 36 -1.37 -18.88 3.60
CA THR A 36 -2.85 -18.79 3.70
C THR A 36 -3.29 -17.75 4.72
N GLY A 37 -2.57 -17.59 5.84
CA GLY A 37 -2.84 -16.54 6.82
C GLY A 37 -2.62 -15.12 6.28
N ILE A 38 -1.56 -14.90 5.49
CA ILE A 38 -1.29 -13.62 4.83
C ILE A 38 -2.38 -13.33 3.78
N VAL A 39 -2.66 -14.30 2.89
CA VAL A 39 -3.68 -14.14 1.85
C VAL A 39 -5.07 -13.92 2.43
N GLY A 40 -5.40 -14.59 3.55
CA GLY A 40 -6.66 -14.39 4.26
C GLY A 40 -6.81 -12.95 4.77
N LYS A 41 -5.77 -12.39 5.38
CA LYS A 41 -5.76 -11.00 5.86
C LYS A 41 -5.86 -9.99 4.73
N GLU A 42 -5.11 -10.20 3.65
CA GLU A 42 -5.20 -9.36 2.45
C GLU A 42 -6.59 -9.44 1.80
N GLY A 43 -7.20 -10.63 1.78
CA GLY A 43 -8.57 -10.82 1.29
C GLY A 43 -9.62 -10.12 2.16
N GLU A 44 -9.52 -10.24 3.47
CA GLU A 44 -10.40 -9.52 4.40
C GLU A 44 -10.27 -7.99 4.24
N ASN A 45 -9.02 -7.49 4.17
CA ASN A 45 -8.76 -6.09 3.90
C ASN A 45 -9.33 -5.66 2.54
N ALA A 46 -9.21 -6.48 1.49
CA ALA A 46 -9.77 -6.16 0.18
C ALA A 46 -11.31 -6.06 0.21
N VAL A 47 -11.99 -6.93 0.96
CA VAL A 47 -13.45 -6.88 1.13
C VAL A 47 -13.88 -5.65 1.93
N ILE A 48 -13.17 -5.32 3.02
CA ILE A 48 -13.44 -4.12 3.82
C ILE A 48 -13.21 -2.87 2.95
N CYS A 49 -12.08 -2.79 2.25
CA CYS A 49 -11.70 -1.68 1.39
C CYS A 49 -12.58 -1.54 0.14
N SER A 50 -13.26 -2.60 -0.31
CA SER A 50 -14.25 -2.52 -1.39
C SER A 50 -15.44 -1.62 -1.04
N ASN A 51 -15.69 -1.35 0.25
CA ASN A 51 -16.73 -0.43 0.71
C ASN A 51 -16.21 1.00 0.93
N GLY A 52 -14.93 1.27 0.65
CA GLY A 52 -14.35 2.60 0.71
C GLY A 52 -14.52 3.36 -0.59
N ALA A 53 -14.72 4.67 -0.50
CA ALA A 53 -14.73 5.57 -1.64
C ALA A 53 -14.13 6.89 -1.21
N LEU A 54 -13.10 7.31 -1.94
CA LEU A 54 -12.43 8.59 -1.76
C LEU A 54 -12.77 9.47 -2.96
N ASP A 55 -13.13 10.71 -2.69
CA ASP A 55 -13.53 11.68 -3.70
C ASP A 55 -12.77 12.97 -3.43
N VAL A 56 -12.08 13.48 -4.43
CA VAL A 56 -11.25 14.68 -4.33
C VAL A 56 -11.85 15.77 -5.21
N SER A 57 -12.02 16.96 -4.63
CA SER A 57 -12.68 18.08 -5.29
C SER A 57 -12.01 19.41 -4.92
N ASP A 58 -12.30 20.45 -5.71
CA ASP A 58 -11.81 21.81 -5.49
C ASP A 58 -10.29 21.90 -5.32
N LEU A 59 -9.55 21.13 -6.11
CA LEU A 59 -8.09 21.16 -6.10
C LEU A 59 -7.59 22.51 -6.63
N LYS A 60 -6.70 23.13 -5.86
CA LYS A 60 -6.08 24.40 -6.17
C LYS A 60 -4.57 24.30 -6.03
N TYR A 61 -3.85 24.79 -7.03
CA TYR A 61 -2.39 24.86 -7.02
C TYR A 61 -1.90 26.30 -7.01
N CYS A 62 -1.25 26.71 -5.92
CA CYS A 62 -0.90 28.12 -5.68
C CYS A 62 0.44 28.20 -4.95
N ASN A 63 1.42 28.94 -5.48
CA ASN A 63 2.73 29.16 -4.85
C ASN A 63 3.41 27.87 -4.34
N ASN A 64 3.44 26.82 -5.18
CA ASN A 64 3.97 25.48 -4.84
C ASN A 64 3.21 24.71 -3.76
N ASN A 65 2.02 25.17 -3.37
CA ASN A 65 1.15 24.44 -2.46
C ASN A 65 -0.04 23.87 -3.23
N VAL A 66 -0.38 22.61 -2.95
CA VAL A 66 -1.64 22.01 -3.37
C VAL A 66 -2.58 22.02 -2.17
N SER A 67 -3.75 22.59 -2.40
CA SER A 67 -4.86 22.51 -1.48
C SER A 67 -6.06 21.89 -2.17
N GLY A 68 -6.93 21.26 -1.39
CA GLY A 68 -8.13 20.65 -1.92
C GLY A 68 -9.00 20.10 -0.82
N ILE A 69 -10.18 19.64 -1.24
CA ILE A 69 -11.17 19.01 -0.39
C ILE A 69 -11.15 17.52 -0.69
N ILE A 70 -11.11 16.72 0.35
CA ILE A 70 -11.17 15.26 0.28
C ILE A 70 -12.40 14.82 1.05
N LYS A 71 -13.21 13.98 0.43
CA LYS A 71 -14.40 13.42 1.05
C LYS A 71 -14.33 11.91 1.06
N ASN A 72 -14.63 11.31 2.20
CA ASN A 72 -14.86 9.88 2.29
C ASN A 72 -16.34 9.61 2.00
N ASN A 73 -16.66 9.27 0.76
CA ASN A 73 -18.01 8.83 0.34
C ASN A 73 -18.26 7.35 0.65
N GLY A 74 -17.27 6.64 1.19
CA GLY A 74 -17.36 5.24 1.55
C GLY A 74 -18.08 4.99 2.87
N ARG A 75 -18.20 3.70 3.22
CA ARG A 75 -18.79 3.21 4.47
C ARG A 75 -17.76 2.81 5.52
N ILE A 76 -16.48 2.88 5.18
CA ILE A 76 -15.36 2.55 6.07
C ILE A 76 -14.54 3.81 6.40
N ALA A 77 -13.88 3.82 7.55
CA ALA A 77 -12.92 4.89 7.86
C ALA A 77 -11.66 4.73 6.99
N LEU A 78 -11.18 5.83 6.43
CA LEU A 78 -9.96 5.90 5.64
C LEU A 78 -8.89 6.63 6.45
N GLY A 79 -7.68 6.10 6.46
CA GLY A 79 -6.54 6.68 7.16
C GLY A 79 -5.28 6.66 6.30
N ASN A 80 -4.22 7.27 6.82
CA ASN A 80 -2.92 7.36 6.14
C ASN A 80 -3.05 7.87 4.69
N ILE A 81 -3.86 8.91 4.51
CA ILE A 81 -4.11 9.49 3.20
C ILE A 81 -2.83 10.19 2.74
N THR A 82 -2.31 9.77 1.59
CA THR A 82 -1.07 10.26 1.03
C THR A 82 -1.32 10.83 -0.35
N LEU A 83 -0.77 12.02 -0.60
CA LEU A 83 -0.76 12.66 -1.90
C LEU A 83 0.58 12.36 -2.59
N GLN A 84 0.50 11.73 -3.74
CA GLN A 84 1.62 11.56 -4.64
C GLN A 84 1.46 12.49 -5.84
N VAL A 85 2.49 13.28 -6.09
CA VAL A 85 2.55 14.23 -7.20
C VAL A 85 3.60 13.74 -8.18
N THR A 86 3.18 13.58 -9.43
CA THR A 86 4.08 13.26 -10.55
C THR A 86 4.31 14.53 -11.35
N PHE A 87 5.56 14.96 -11.43
CA PHE A 87 5.96 16.12 -12.22
C PHE A 87 6.26 15.75 -13.67
N THR A 88 6.26 16.74 -14.57
CA THR A 88 6.58 16.52 -15.99
C THR A 88 7.99 16.01 -16.23
N ASN A 89 8.92 16.26 -15.31
CA ASN A 89 10.29 15.73 -15.33
C ASN A 89 10.41 14.29 -14.78
N ALA A 90 9.27 13.59 -14.59
CA ALA A 90 9.18 12.25 -14.01
C ALA A 90 9.63 12.13 -12.54
N SER A 91 9.86 13.25 -11.83
CA SER A 91 10.04 13.21 -10.38
C SER A 91 8.73 12.89 -9.67
N LEU A 92 8.81 12.10 -8.63
CA LEU A 92 7.71 11.71 -7.76
C LEU A 92 7.94 12.30 -6.39
N VAL A 93 6.94 12.99 -5.85
CA VAL A 93 6.95 13.44 -4.45
C VAL A 93 5.72 12.87 -3.78
N SER A 94 5.93 12.16 -2.67
CA SER A 94 4.85 11.62 -1.84
C SER A 94 4.82 12.36 -0.51
N LEU A 95 3.69 12.97 -0.19
CA LEU A 95 3.44 13.68 1.06
C LEU A 95 2.26 13.07 1.78
N ALA A 96 2.48 12.62 3.01
CA ALA A 96 1.38 12.24 3.88
C ALA A 96 0.57 13.48 4.24
N LEU A 97 -0.75 13.40 4.11
CA LEU A 97 -1.63 14.48 4.48
C LEU A 97 -1.83 14.47 5.98
N ASN A 98 -1.70 15.64 6.59
CA ASN A 98 -1.93 15.84 8.01
C ASN A 98 -3.20 16.67 8.23
N ASP A 99 -3.88 16.43 9.34
CA ASP A 99 -4.95 17.28 9.84
C ASP A 99 -4.41 18.60 10.39
N SER A 100 -5.30 19.48 10.86
CA SER A 100 -4.93 20.75 11.50
C SER A 100 -4.11 20.59 12.78
N SER A 101 -4.02 19.38 13.33
CA SER A 101 -3.26 19.02 14.54
C SER A 101 -1.87 18.47 14.20
N GLY A 102 -1.52 18.34 12.90
CA GLY A 102 -0.26 17.74 12.47
C GLY A 102 -0.23 16.21 12.55
N VAL A 103 -1.39 15.57 12.73
CA VAL A 103 -1.55 14.11 12.78
C VAL A 103 -1.98 13.61 11.40
N TYR A 104 -1.61 12.38 11.03
CA TYR A 104 -2.07 11.77 9.77
C TYR A 104 -3.58 11.89 9.59
N LEU A 105 -3.99 12.42 8.44
CA LEU A 105 -5.39 12.66 8.13
C LEU A 105 -6.14 11.32 8.09
N ALA A 106 -7.19 11.24 8.92
CA ALA A 106 -8.13 10.14 8.93
C ALA A 106 -9.56 10.67 8.76
N LEU A 107 -10.29 10.08 7.82
CA LEU A 107 -11.65 10.46 7.46
C LEU A 107 -12.62 9.34 7.85
N LYS A 108 -13.54 9.63 8.76
CA LYS A 108 -14.69 8.76 9.04
C LYS A 108 -15.64 8.71 7.83
N PRO A 109 -16.52 7.70 7.73
CA PRO A 109 -17.53 7.65 6.68
C PRO A 109 -18.35 8.94 6.62
N GLY A 110 -18.45 9.55 5.44
CA GLY A 110 -19.17 10.81 5.21
C GLY A 110 -18.43 12.08 5.65
N GLN A 111 -17.24 11.96 6.23
CA GLN A 111 -16.46 13.11 6.67
C GLN A 111 -15.74 13.78 5.49
N ILE A 112 -15.65 15.11 5.58
CA ILE A 112 -14.89 15.95 4.67
C ILE A 112 -13.64 16.43 5.41
N GLY A 113 -12.49 16.36 4.76
CA GLY A 113 -11.23 16.93 5.20
C GLY A 113 -10.69 17.92 4.17
N THR A 114 -9.95 18.89 4.65
CA THR A 114 -9.20 19.81 3.79
C THR A 114 -7.73 19.60 4.05
N PHE A 115 -6.93 19.65 2.99
CA PHE A 115 -5.48 19.59 3.11
C PHE A 115 -4.84 20.79 2.41
N ASN A 116 -3.67 21.17 2.90
CA ASN A 116 -2.81 22.15 2.27
C ASN A 116 -1.38 21.70 2.49
N VAL A 117 -0.73 21.23 1.43
CA VAL A 117 0.62 20.69 1.49
C VAL A 117 1.53 21.42 0.53
N SER A 118 2.74 21.72 0.99
CA SER A 118 3.78 22.31 0.17
C SER A 118 4.53 21.23 -0.58
N ILE A 119 4.51 21.31 -1.91
CA ILE A 119 5.27 20.40 -2.77
C ILE A 119 6.66 21.03 -2.99
N GLY A 120 7.48 20.99 -1.94
CA GLY A 120 8.85 21.50 -1.95
C GLY A 120 9.73 20.67 -2.89
N GLY A 121 9.87 21.08 -4.14
CA GLY A 121 10.74 20.40 -5.10
C GLY A 121 10.49 20.70 -6.57
N ALA A 122 9.36 21.31 -6.94
CA ALA A 122 9.17 21.81 -8.29
C ALA A 122 9.40 23.32 -8.35
N SER A 123 10.45 23.71 -9.06
CA SER A 123 10.50 25.02 -9.69
C SER A 123 9.18 25.22 -10.44
N SER A 124 8.29 26.04 -9.89
CA SER A 124 7.20 26.77 -10.53
C SER A 124 6.89 26.33 -11.97
N GLY A 125 6.15 25.23 -12.15
CA GLY A 125 6.04 24.65 -13.48
C GLY A 125 4.86 23.74 -13.68
N ASN A 126 5.08 22.43 -13.63
CA ASN A 126 4.13 21.52 -14.25
C ASN A 126 4.06 20.22 -13.45
N TYR A 127 3.08 20.11 -12.55
CA TYR A 127 2.62 18.79 -12.12
C TYR A 127 1.80 18.18 -13.26
N ASN A 128 2.00 16.90 -13.52
CA ASN A 128 1.33 16.17 -14.60
C ASN A 128 0.07 15.49 -14.04
N LYS A 129 0.22 14.80 -12.90
CA LYS A 129 -0.83 14.02 -12.27
C LYS A 129 -0.69 14.08 -10.75
N LEU A 130 -1.83 14.16 -10.09
CA LEU A 130 -1.99 13.97 -8.66
C LEU A 130 -2.65 12.62 -8.43
N TYR A 131 -2.10 11.86 -7.49
CA TYR A 131 -2.63 10.57 -7.09
C TYR A 131 -2.81 10.55 -5.58
N LEU A 132 -4.04 10.38 -5.12
CA LEU A 132 -4.33 10.20 -3.71
C LEU A 132 -4.60 8.73 -3.46
N TYR A 133 -3.94 8.19 -2.45
CA TYR A 133 -4.20 6.84 -1.98
C TYR A 133 -4.28 6.82 -0.46
N THR A 134 -4.88 5.78 0.07
CA THR A 134 -5.16 5.62 1.49
C THR A 134 -4.52 4.33 2.02
N ASN A 135 -4.79 3.99 3.27
CA ASN A 135 -4.50 2.67 3.84
C ASN A 135 -5.19 1.52 3.08
N CYS A 136 -6.19 1.82 2.25
CA CYS A 136 -6.81 0.89 1.34
C CYS A 136 -6.24 1.06 -0.07
N SER A 137 -5.54 0.04 -0.59
CA SER A 137 -4.91 0.06 -1.90
C SER A 137 -5.90 0.24 -3.07
N THR A 138 -7.12 -0.23 -2.90
CA THR A 138 -8.21 -0.11 -3.88
C THR A 138 -8.92 1.24 -3.85
N VAL A 139 -8.76 2.02 -2.78
CA VAL A 139 -9.43 3.29 -2.58
C VAL A 139 -8.45 4.41 -2.87
N ASN A 140 -8.48 4.87 -4.12
CA ASN A 140 -7.62 5.90 -4.64
C ASN A 140 -8.41 6.84 -5.55
N ASP A 141 -7.89 8.05 -5.72
CA ASP A 141 -8.43 9.03 -6.64
C ASP A 141 -7.30 9.72 -7.42
N LYS A 142 -7.58 10.14 -8.64
CA LYS A 142 -6.62 10.72 -9.58
C LYS A 142 -7.16 12.03 -10.09
N ALA A 143 -6.36 13.08 -9.99
CA ALA A 143 -6.63 14.34 -10.63
C ALA A 143 -5.53 14.66 -11.63
N GLN A 144 -5.92 15.10 -12.82
CA GLN A 144 -4.98 15.57 -13.84
C GLN A 144 -4.72 17.07 -13.67
N ALA A 145 -3.69 17.58 -14.35
CA ALA A 145 -3.41 19.01 -14.38
C ALA A 145 -4.62 19.88 -14.76
N SER A 146 -5.52 19.37 -15.61
CA SER A 146 -6.76 20.04 -16.04
C SER A 146 -7.80 20.21 -14.93
N ASP A 147 -7.78 19.34 -13.93
CA ASP A 147 -8.82 19.27 -12.90
C ASP A 147 -8.49 20.15 -11.68
N VAL A 148 -7.34 20.80 -11.74
CA VAL A 148 -6.79 21.61 -10.66
C VAL A 148 -6.80 23.06 -11.11
N ALA A 149 -7.54 23.89 -10.39
CA ALA A 149 -7.60 25.30 -10.66
C ALA A 149 -6.30 25.99 -10.21
N ALA A 150 -5.80 26.92 -11.02
CA ALA A 150 -4.79 27.87 -10.56
C ALA A 150 -5.45 28.92 -9.67
N CYS A 151 -4.76 29.31 -8.59
CA CYS A 151 -4.88 30.68 -8.10
C CYS A 151 -4.02 31.58 -9.01
#